data_AF-A0A971Q3I6-F1
#
_entry.id   AF-A0A971Q3I6-F1
#
_cell.length_a   1.000
_cell.length_b   1.000
_cell.length_c   1.000
_cell.angle_alpha   90.00
_cell.angle_beta   90.00
_cell.angle_gamma   90.00
#
_symmetry.space_group_name_H-M   'P 1'
#
loop_
_entity.id
_entity.type
_entity.pdbx_description
1 polymer ?
#
loop_
_entity_poly.entity_id
_entity_poly.type
_entity_poly.pdbx_seq_one_letter_code
_entity_poly.pdbx_strand_id
1 'polypeptide(L)'
;AKDEMFAYTDTKQSPWYVVNADIKRHARLNCISHLLSLIPYEDLTPDPIKLPPRQVDSGYVRPPFSEQTFVPDRYGKAVKN
;
A
#
# COMPACT_ATOMS: atom_id res chain seq x y z
N ALA A 1 0.82 32.44 11.95
CA ALA A 1 -0.16 31.43 11.49
C ALA A 1 0.05 30.09 12.20
N LYS A 2 1.15 29.34 11.96
CA LYS A 2 1.41 28.06 12.65
C LYS A 2 1.54 28.22 14.18
N ASP A 3 2.37 29.16 14.62
CA ASP A 3 2.68 29.30 16.05
C ASP A 3 1.47 29.75 16.86
N GLU A 4 0.64 30.62 16.28
CA GLU A 4 -0.64 31.05 16.86
C GLU A 4 -1.62 29.89 16.96
N MET A 5 -1.76 29.07 15.91
CA MET A 5 -2.58 27.86 15.95
C MET A 5 -2.11 26.88 17.05
N PHE A 6 -0.80 26.74 17.24
CA PHE A 6 -0.22 25.88 18.28
C PHE A 6 -0.54 26.42 19.68
N ALA A 7 -0.40 27.73 19.88
CA ALA A 7 -0.67 28.36 21.17
C ALA A 7 -2.11 28.13 21.69
N TYR A 8 -3.09 28.00 20.79
CA TYR A 8 -4.49 27.78 21.17
C TYR A 8 -4.94 26.32 21.21
N THR A 9 -4.29 25.43 20.46
CA THR A 9 -4.82 24.06 20.22
C THR A 9 -3.89 22.93 20.63
N ASP A 10 -2.62 23.21 20.92
CA ASP A 10 -1.67 22.20 21.40
C ASP A 10 -1.88 21.96 22.90
N THR A 11 -2.46 20.81 23.24
CA THR A 11 -2.80 20.45 24.62
C THR A 11 -2.23 19.09 24.98
N LYS A 12 -2.01 18.82 26.27
CA LYS A 12 -1.49 17.50 26.71
C LYS A 12 -2.41 16.33 26.35
N GLN A 13 -3.72 16.57 26.28
CA GLN A 13 -4.70 15.55 25.92
C GLN A 13 -4.73 15.31 24.40
N SER A 14 -4.50 16.35 23.59
CA SER A 14 -4.51 16.30 22.13
C SER A 14 -3.31 17.08 21.58
N PRO A 15 -2.09 16.49 21.67
CA PRO A 15 -0.86 17.19 21.30
C PRO A 15 -0.68 17.27 19.78
N TRP A 16 -0.05 18.36 19.32
CA TRP A 16 0.44 18.48 17.96
C TRP A 16 1.87 17.94 17.82
N TYR A 17 2.07 16.94 16.96
CA TYR A 17 3.39 16.41 16.64
C TYR A 17 3.96 17.04 15.37
N VAL A 18 5.16 17.61 15.46
CA VAL A 18 5.86 18.20 14.31
C VAL A 18 6.81 17.18 13.69
N VAL A 19 6.69 16.97 12.38
CA VAL A 19 7.55 16.05 11.62
C VAL A 19 8.45 16.83 10.66
N ASN A 20 9.76 16.67 10.79
CA ASN A 20 10.73 17.25 9.85
C ASN A 20 10.63 16.58 8.48
N ALA A 21 10.37 17.38 7.45
CA ALA A 21 9.96 16.91 6.13
C ALA A 21 10.99 17.07 4.99
N ASP A 22 12.22 17.51 5.30
CA ASP A 22 13.29 17.73 4.30
C ASP A 22 13.58 16.46 3.49
N ILE A 23 13.60 15.30 4.17
CA ILE A 23 13.70 14.00 3.53
C ILE A 23 12.33 13.31 3.60
N LYS A 24 11.59 13.37 2.48
CA LYS A 24 10.21 12.83 2.36
C LYS A 24 10.08 11.38 2.84
N ARG A 25 11.08 10.53 2.56
CA ARG A 25 11.09 9.13 3.00
C ARG A 25 11.13 9.03 4.53
N HIS A 26 12.02 9.77 5.19
CA HIS A 26 12.14 9.76 6.65
C HIS A 26 10.90 10.35 7.31
N ALA A 27 10.37 11.45 6.78
CA ALA A 27 9.15 12.07 7.30
C ALA A 27 7.98 11.08 7.37
N ARG A 28 7.77 10.32 6.28
CA ARG A 28 6.72 9.30 6.21
C ARG A 28 6.94 8.17 7.21
N LEU A 29 8.16 7.62 7.26
CA LEU A 29 8.49 6.52 8.17
C LEU A 29 8.38 6.94 9.65
N ASN A 30 8.86 8.13 10.00
CA ASN A 30 8.78 8.67 11.35
C ASN A 30 7.33 8.94 11.77
N CYS A 31 6.51 9.52 10.88
CA CYS A 31 5.10 9.76 11.14
C CYS A 31 4.35 8.45 11.43
N ILE A 32 4.51 7.45 10.56
CA ILE A 32 3.87 6.14 10.72
C ILE A 32 4.35 5.46 12.00
N SER A 33 5.66 5.42 12.25
CA SER A 33 6.24 4.79 13.43
C SER A 33 5.75 5.43 14.74
N HIS A 34 5.70 6.76 14.79
CA HIS A 34 5.19 7.46 15.97
C HIS A 34 3.71 7.17 16.20
N LEU A 35 2.87 7.25 15.16
CA LEU A 35 1.44 6.95 15.27
C LEU A 35 1.20 5.53 15.81
N LEU A 36 1.90 4.54 15.25
CA LEU A 36 1.79 3.15 15.68
C LEU A 36 2.30 2.92 17.11
N SER A 37 3.24 3.74 17.61
CA SER A 37 3.71 3.64 19.00
C SER A 37 2.70 4.13 20.04
N LEU A 38 1.74 4.97 19.63
CA LEU A 38 0.74 5.55 20.54
C LEU A 38 -0.46 4.63 20.78
N ILE A 39 -0.69 3.66 19.89
CA ILE A 39 -1.86 2.79 19.91
C ILE A 39 -1.35 1.36 20.08
N PRO A 40 -1.71 0.64 21.16
CA PRO A 40 -1.41 -0.78 21.25
C PRO A 40 -2.15 -1.50 20.12
N TYR A 41 -1.38 -2.08 19.20
CA TYR A 41 -1.90 -2.85 18.08
C TYR A 41 -1.26 -4.23 18.06
N GLU A 42 -2.00 -5.20 17.54
CA GLU A 42 -1.55 -6.56 17.33
C GLU A 42 -1.57 -6.86 15.84
N ASP A 43 -0.73 -7.81 15.42
CA ASP A 43 -0.77 -8.31 14.06
C ASP A 43 -2.03 -9.17 13.89
N LEU A 44 -2.96 -8.68 13.08
CA LEU A 44 -4.20 -9.38 12.73
C LEU A 44 -4.06 -10.20 11.44
N THR A 45 -2.83 -10.31 10.90
CA THR A 45 -2.57 -11.14 9.72
C THR A 45 -2.99 -12.58 10.02
N PRO A 46 -3.97 -13.14 9.29
CA PRO A 46 -4.38 -14.51 9.52
C PRO A 46 -3.23 -15.48 9.28
N ASP A 47 -3.24 -16.60 9.98
CA ASP A 47 -2.28 -17.66 9.71
C ASP A 47 -2.33 -18.08 8.23
N PRO A 48 -1.19 -18.45 7.63
CA PRO A 48 -1.15 -18.91 6.25
C PRO A 48 -2.11 -20.08 6.05
N ILE A 49 -3.13 -19.88 5.20
CA ILE A 49 -4.03 -20.96 4.84
C ILE A 49 -3.34 -21.91 3.87
N LYS A 50 -3.44 -23.21 4.12
CA LYS A 50 -2.99 -24.22 3.18
C LYS A 50 -4.02 -24.31 2.05
N LEU A 51 -3.69 -23.71 0.90
CA LEU A 51 -4.51 -23.85 -0.29
C LEU A 51 -4.59 -25.34 -0.71
N PRO A 52 -5.77 -25.81 -1.17
CA PRO A 52 -5.86 -27.14 -1.75
C PRO A 52 -4.94 -27.23 -2.97
N PRO A 53 -4.49 -28.44 -3.34
CA PRO A 53 -3.77 -28.63 -4.59
C PRO A 53 -4.60 -28.09 -5.76
N ARG A 54 -3.91 -27.56 -6.77
CA ARG A 54 -4.55 -27.03 -7.98
C ARG A 54 -5.52 -28.07 -8.54
N GLN A 55 -6.78 -27.68 -8.70
CA GLN A 55 -7.79 -28.52 -9.35
C GLN A 55 -7.40 -28.78 -10.80
N VAL A 56 -7.73 -29.97 -11.31
CA VAL A 56 -7.53 -30.31 -12.72
C VAL A 56 -8.40 -29.37 -13.56
N ASP A 57 -7.81 -28.78 -14.60
CA ASP A 57 -8.46 -27.78 -15.44
C ASP A 57 -9.71 -28.39 -16.11
N SER A 58 -10.90 -27.95 -15.72
CA SER A 58 -12.18 -28.53 -16.16
C SER A 58 -12.68 -27.91 -17.47
N GLY A 59 -11.80 -27.85 -18.47
CA GLY A 59 -12.20 -27.49 -19.83
C GLY A 59 -12.16 -26.00 -20.15
N TYR A 60 -11.40 -25.19 -19.42
CA TYR A 60 -11.13 -23.82 -19.86
C TYR A 60 -10.30 -23.86 -21.15
N VAL A 61 -10.94 -23.63 -22.28
CA VAL A 61 -10.26 -23.40 -23.56
C VAL A 61 -10.14 -21.89 -23.73
N ARG A 62 -8.90 -21.40 -23.69
CA ARG A 62 -8.62 -20.00 -24.01
C ARG A 62 -9.09 -19.72 -25.46
N PRO A 63 -9.88 -18.66 -25.71
CA PRO A 63 -10.26 -18.28 -27.06
C PRO A 63 -9.02 -18.10 -27.96
N PRO A 64 -9.11 -18.44 -29.25
CA PRO A 64 -8.02 -18.29 -30.20
C PRO A 64 -7.40 -16.89 -30.11
N PHE A 65 -6.07 -16.82 -30.14
CA PHE A 65 -5.35 -15.55 -30.04
C PHE A 65 -5.77 -14.55 -31.13
N SER A 66 -6.19 -15.05 -32.29
CA SER A 66 -6.69 -14.28 -33.42
C SER A 66 -8.01 -13.55 -33.17
N GLU A 67 -8.81 -14.00 -32.20
CA GLU A 67 -10.12 -13.40 -31.86
C GLU A 67 -10.00 -12.32 -30.77
N GLN A 68 -8.80 -12.12 -30.22
CA GLN A 68 -8.56 -11.17 -29.15
C GLN A 68 -8.21 -9.79 -29.74
N THR A 69 -8.87 -8.74 -29.25
CA THR A 69 -8.53 -7.35 -29.60
C THR A 69 -7.48 -6.83 -28.63
N PHE A 70 -6.28 -6.55 -29.12
CA PHE A 70 -5.17 -6.05 -28.31
C PHE A 70 -5.09 -4.53 -28.31
N VAL A 71 -4.68 -3.96 -27.17
CA VAL A 71 -4.32 -2.55 -27.08
C VAL A 71 -3.00 -2.28 -27.82
N PRO A 72 -2.77 -1.07 -28.36
CA PRO A 72 -1.51 -0.75 -29.03
C PRO A 72 -0.29 -0.82 -28.10
N ASP A 73 0.77 -1.51 -28.52
CA ASP A 73 2.06 -1.53 -27.82
C ASP A 73 2.77 -0.19 -27.97
N ARG A 74 2.68 0.66 -26.94
CA ARG A 74 3.28 2.01 -26.95
C ARG A 74 4.73 2.07 -26.44
N TYR A 75 5.22 1.04 -25.74
CA TYR A 75 6.52 1.05 -25.06
C TYR A 75 7.35 -0.23 -25.27
N GLY A 76 7.24 -0.84 -26.45
CA GLY A 76 8.01 -2.03 -26.86
C GLY A 76 7.20 -3.33 -26.85
N LYS A 77 7.49 -4.22 -27.80
CA LYS A 77 6.80 -5.51 -27.95
C LYS A 77 7.29 -6.53 -26.91
N ALA A 78 6.37 -7.32 -26.36
CA ALA A 78 6.75 -8.51 -25.60
C ALA A 78 7.47 -9.52 -26.52
N VAL A 79 8.68 -9.93 -26.14
CA VAL A 79 9.46 -10.93 -26.87
C VAL A 79 8.71 -12.27 -26.82
N LYS A 80 8.42 -12.85 -28.00
CA LYS A 80 7.88 -14.21 -28.11
C LYS A 80 9.03 -15.21 -28.00
N ASN A 81 8.96 -16.13 -27.05
CA ASN A 81 9.70 -17.40 -27.09
C ASN A 81 8.98 -18.38 -28.01
#